data_AF-A0A0F8BPM5-F1
#
_entry.id   AF-A0A0F8BPM5-F1
#
_cell.length_a   1.000
_cell.length_b   1.000
_cell.length_c   1.000
_cell.angle_alpha   90.00
_cell.angle_beta   90.00
_cell.angle_gamma   90.00
#
_symmetry.space_group_name_H-M   'P 1'
#
loop_
_entity.id
_entity.type
_entity.pdbx_description
1 polymer ?
#
loop_
_entity_poly.entity_id
_entity_poly.type
_entity_poly.pdbx_seq_one_letter_code
_entity_poly.pdbx_strand_id
1 'polypeptide(L)'
;MDSVSVPVSARPGYPDSERIQRLVWSEALLLIPIMGRKKYFMRHQQYGRNMLIGDYVWIAYVMGLKSGQAPDAKNMRRSRKQISSHIQVLKNFFKYHRYFHFFFPARDKESGKKTPGAAEIETVETISLKNNPVLVALSEGRFPEVRPNYDYFAGLLDQDCMVTVRPKTCSMCVVSREISIGHDKIPRTADGKPLALENYPHLAQNLEGDGSRARRPEGILLHEYTRVIGQKESDTAKELVRSWEKTAPAIVEKLNLPEPQHEAPLTIIEIND
;
A
#
# COMPACT_ATOMS: atom_id res chain seq x y z
N MET A 1 8.71 -26.70 -8.31
CA MET A 1 9.05 -26.45 -6.89
C MET A 1 7.74 -26.39 -6.16
N ASP A 2 7.59 -27.30 -5.21
CA ASP A 2 6.33 -27.88 -4.79
C ASP A 2 5.34 -26.84 -4.24
N SER A 3 4.17 -26.79 -4.87
CA SER A 3 2.98 -26.15 -4.34
C SER A 3 2.66 -26.82 -3.01
N VAL A 4 2.93 -26.11 -1.90
CA VAL A 4 2.47 -26.54 -0.58
C VAL A 4 0.95 -26.36 -0.57
N SER A 5 0.26 -27.40 -1.03
CA SER A 5 -1.14 -27.64 -0.76
C SER A 5 -1.29 -27.70 0.76
N VAL A 6 -1.83 -26.64 1.36
CA VAL A 6 -2.20 -26.67 2.78
C VAL A 6 -3.42 -27.58 2.88
N PRO A 7 -3.32 -28.76 3.50
CA PRO A 7 -4.45 -29.66 3.60
C PRO A 7 -5.45 -29.06 4.58
N VAL A 8 -6.71 -29.01 4.18
CA VAL A 8 -7.88 -28.70 5.02
C VAL A 8 -8.17 -29.90 5.96
N SER A 9 -7.14 -30.48 6.57
CA SER A 9 -7.27 -31.57 7.53
C SER A 9 -7.03 -31.05 8.95
N ALA A 10 -7.97 -30.24 9.46
CA ALA A 10 -7.99 -29.88 10.87
C ALA A 10 -9.37 -29.38 11.32
N ARG A 11 -10.34 -30.30 11.41
CA ARG A 11 -11.30 -30.34 12.54
C ARG A 11 -11.45 -31.82 12.90
N PRO A 12 -11.17 -32.26 14.13
CA PRO A 12 -11.73 -31.73 15.38
C PRO A 12 -10.68 -31.40 16.46
N GLY A 13 -11.03 -30.50 17.40
CA GLY A 13 -10.23 -30.18 18.58
C GLY A 13 -8.99 -29.35 18.26
N TYR A 14 -9.17 -28.05 18.05
CA TYR A 14 -8.10 -27.10 17.71
C TYR A 14 -7.04 -26.94 18.83
N PRO A 15 -5.77 -27.36 18.66
CA PRO A 15 -4.70 -27.09 19.60
C PRO A 15 -3.58 -26.31 18.89
N ASP A 16 -3.68 -24.97 18.93
CA ASP A 16 -2.55 -24.03 19.03
C ASP A 16 -3.12 -22.61 18.98
N SER A 17 -3.24 -21.96 20.15
CA SER A 17 -3.99 -20.70 20.30
C SER A 17 -3.45 -19.55 19.46
N GLU A 18 -2.17 -19.55 19.10
CA GLU A 18 -1.53 -18.43 18.43
C GLU A 18 -1.72 -18.47 16.89
N ARG A 19 -1.60 -19.65 16.27
CA ARG A 19 -1.81 -19.82 14.82
C ARG A 19 -3.26 -19.62 14.43
N ILE A 20 -4.19 -20.11 15.24
CA ILE A 20 -5.63 -19.94 15.03
C ILE A 20 -6.01 -18.46 15.14
N GLN A 21 -5.47 -17.76 16.14
CA GLN A 21 -5.71 -16.32 16.24
C GLN A 21 -5.27 -15.62 14.96
N ARG A 22 -4.04 -15.83 14.48
CA ARG A 22 -3.53 -15.14 13.28
C ARG A 22 -4.39 -15.37 12.04
N LEU A 23 -4.87 -16.59 11.80
CA LEU A 23 -5.77 -16.88 10.66
C LEU A 23 -7.12 -16.19 10.82
N VAL A 24 -7.75 -16.29 11.99
CA VAL A 24 -9.04 -15.66 12.30
C VAL A 24 -8.97 -14.14 12.19
N TRP A 25 -7.85 -13.53 12.57
CA TRP A 25 -7.62 -12.09 12.42
C TRP A 25 -7.60 -11.65 10.96
N SER A 26 -6.87 -12.37 10.12
CA SER A 26 -6.82 -12.10 8.69
C SER A 26 -8.20 -12.28 8.05
N GLU A 27 -8.92 -13.36 8.38
CA GLU A 27 -10.28 -13.59 7.91
C GLU A 27 -11.24 -12.47 8.31
N ALA A 28 -11.18 -12.01 9.56
CA ALA A 28 -12.01 -10.91 10.03
C ALA A 28 -11.75 -9.62 9.24
N LEU A 29 -10.50 -9.36 8.85
CA LEU A 29 -10.15 -8.19 8.03
C LEU A 29 -10.66 -8.27 6.60
N LEU A 30 -10.79 -9.47 6.04
CA LEU A 30 -11.29 -9.70 4.69
C LEU A 30 -12.82 -9.76 4.62
N LEU A 31 -13.47 -10.30 5.67
CA LEU A 31 -14.92 -10.49 5.72
C LEU A 31 -15.68 -9.27 6.23
N ILE A 32 -15.08 -8.48 7.13
CA ILE A 32 -15.77 -7.33 7.73
C ILE A 32 -15.52 -6.09 6.86
N PRO A 33 -16.59 -5.50 6.29
CA PRO A 33 -16.48 -4.45 5.30
C PRO A 33 -15.79 -3.20 5.85
N ILE A 34 -15.29 -2.38 4.95
CA ILE A 34 -14.59 -1.15 5.27
C ILE A 34 -15.61 -0.04 5.52
N MET A 35 -16.10 0.02 6.76
CA MET A 35 -17.22 0.89 7.11
C MET A 35 -16.91 2.40 7.19
N GLY A 36 -15.66 2.84 7.06
CA GLY A 36 -15.30 4.25 7.22
C GLY A 36 -15.80 4.86 8.54
N ARG A 37 -16.68 5.88 8.45
CA ARG A 37 -17.38 6.49 9.61
C ARG A 37 -18.72 5.83 9.94
N LYS A 38 -19.26 4.98 9.05
CA LYS A 38 -20.55 4.27 9.24
C LYS A 38 -20.48 3.34 10.46
N LYS A 39 -21.64 3.12 11.07
CA LYS A 39 -21.82 2.24 12.24
C LYS A 39 -22.88 1.19 11.93
N TYR A 40 -22.71 0.01 12.49
CA TYR A 40 -23.69 -1.07 12.44
C TYR A 40 -24.43 -1.11 13.77
N PHE A 41 -25.75 -1.04 13.76
CA PHE A 41 -26.54 -1.10 14.97
C PHE A 41 -26.93 -2.55 15.24
N MET A 42 -26.46 -3.11 16.35
CA MET A 42 -26.82 -4.45 16.80
C MET A 42 -26.83 -4.50 18.33
N ARG A 43 -27.64 -5.38 18.92
CA ARG A 43 -27.72 -5.55 20.39
C ARG A 43 -27.89 -4.22 21.13
N HIS A 44 -28.76 -3.36 20.60
CA HIS A 44 -29.06 -2.02 21.12
C HIS A 44 -27.87 -1.04 21.19
N GLN A 45 -26.76 -1.33 20.50
CA GLN A 45 -25.56 -0.50 20.51
C GLN A 45 -25.02 -0.30 19.09
N GLN A 46 -24.35 0.84 18.86
CA GLN A 46 -23.63 1.10 17.61
C GLN A 46 -22.22 0.51 17.65
N TYR A 47 -21.92 -0.35 16.68
CA TYR A 47 -20.63 -0.98 16.48
C TYR A 47 -19.88 -0.34 15.31
N GLY A 48 -18.61 -0.01 15.52
CA GLY A 48 -17.68 0.29 14.43
C GLY A 48 -16.94 -0.96 13.97
N ARG A 49 -16.26 -0.87 12.81
CA ARG A 49 -15.48 -1.96 12.22
C ARG A 49 -14.60 -2.71 13.21
N ASN A 50 -13.79 -2.00 14.01
CA ASN A 50 -12.88 -2.64 14.96
C ASN A 50 -13.61 -3.37 16.10
N MET A 51 -14.82 -2.95 16.46
CA MET A 51 -15.62 -3.69 17.45
C MET A 51 -16.18 -4.97 16.83
N LEU A 52 -16.63 -4.91 15.57
CA LEU A 52 -17.09 -6.08 14.83
C LEU A 52 -15.97 -7.12 14.63
N ILE A 53 -14.75 -6.67 14.33
CA ILE A 53 -13.57 -7.55 14.27
C ILE A 53 -13.32 -8.22 15.63
N GLY A 54 -13.43 -7.46 16.72
CA GLY A 54 -13.32 -8.01 18.07
C GLY A 54 -14.38 -9.07 18.38
N ASP A 55 -15.62 -8.83 17.98
CA ASP A 55 -16.71 -9.80 18.15
C ASP A 55 -16.50 -11.06 17.30
N TYR A 56 -16.04 -10.92 16.05
CA TYR A 56 -15.71 -12.06 15.19
C TYR A 56 -14.61 -12.93 15.80
N VAL A 57 -13.50 -12.33 16.23
CA VAL A 57 -12.38 -13.04 16.85
C VAL A 57 -12.82 -13.71 18.16
N TRP A 58 -13.69 -13.05 18.93
CA TRP A 58 -14.24 -13.62 20.16
C TRP A 58 -15.12 -14.84 19.90
N ILE A 59 -16.06 -14.75 18.96
CA ILE A 59 -16.96 -15.87 18.62
C ILE A 59 -16.14 -17.05 18.10
N ALA A 60 -15.14 -16.81 17.24
CA ALA A 60 -14.23 -17.84 16.74
C ALA A 60 -13.50 -18.56 17.88
N TYR A 61 -12.99 -17.79 18.86
CA TYR A 61 -12.33 -18.35 20.03
C TYR A 61 -13.26 -19.25 20.83
N VAL A 62 -14.49 -18.79 21.14
CA VAL A 62 -15.47 -19.56 21.91
C VAL A 62 -15.84 -20.86 21.20
N MET A 63 -15.99 -20.84 19.87
CA MET A 63 -16.25 -22.06 19.09
C MET A 63 -15.10 -23.05 19.05
N GLY A 64 -13.86 -22.58 19.26
CA GLY A 64 -12.68 -23.44 19.33
C GLY A 64 -12.53 -24.17 20.67
N LEU A 65 -13.31 -23.81 21.69
CA LEU A 65 -13.24 -24.42 23.01
C LEU A 65 -13.82 -25.84 23.01
N LYS A 66 -13.27 -26.69 23.88
CA LYS A 66 -13.83 -28.03 24.11
C LYS A 66 -15.19 -27.92 24.80
N SER A 67 -16.07 -28.90 24.56
CA SER A 67 -17.37 -28.96 25.22
C SER A 67 -17.20 -28.88 26.75
N GLY A 68 -17.94 -27.97 27.40
CA GLY A 68 -17.88 -27.74 28.85
C GLY A 68 -16.75 -26.83 29.33
N GLN A 69 -15.82 -26.40 28.46
CA GLN A 69 -14.77 -25.46 28.85
C GLN A 69 -15.31 -24.02 28.93
N ALA A 70 -15.14 -23.37 30.08
CA ALA A 70 -15.55 -21.98 30.25
C ALA A 70 -14.62 -21.03 29.46
N PRO A 71 -15.18 -20.01 28.78
CA PRO A 71 -14.38 -19.07 28.00
C PRO A 71 -13.63 -18.07 28.90
N ASP A 72 -12.31 -17.97 28.73
CA ASP A 72 -11.49 -16.93 29.36
C ASP A 72 -11.70 -15.55 28.70
N ALA A 73 -12.78 -14.88 29.09
CA ALA A 73 -13.11 -13.54 28.58
C ALA A 73 -12.08 -12.48 28.97
N LYS A 74 -11.33 -12.66 30.07
CA LYS A 74 -10.40 -11.62 30.57
C LYS A 74 -9.18 -11.50 29.66
N ASN A 75 -8.62 -12.63 29.22
CA ASN A 75 -7.38 -12.63 28.44
C ASN A 75 -7.62 -12.71 26.93
N MET A 76 -8.71 -13.36 26.50
CA MET A 76 -8.93 -13.64 25.07
C MET A 76 -9.86 -12.63 24.39
N ARG A 77 -10.75 -11.95 25.14
CA ARG A 77 -11.60 -10.91 24.55
C ARG A 77 -10.77 -9.66 24.28
N ARG A 78 -10.70 -9.29 23.00
CA ARG A 78 -9.89 -8.15 22.56
C ARG A 78 -10.69 -6.86 22.62
N SER A 79 -10.13 -5.85 23.28
CA SER A 79 -10.69 -4.50 23.30
C SER A 79 -10.51 -3.82 21.94
N ARG A 80 -11.37 -2.85 21.62
CA ARG A 80 -11.24 -2.00 20.42
C ARG A 80 -9.83 -1.42 20.26
N LYS A 81 -9.15 -1.03 21.35
CA LYS A 81 -7.80 -0.46 21.30
C LYS A 81 -6.76 -1.51 20.89
N GLN A 82 -6.86 -2.73 21.43
CA GLN A 82 -6.00 -3.85 21.01
C GLN A 82 -6.23 -4.22 19.53
N ILE A 83 -7.48 -4.21 19.06
CA ILE A 83 -7.80 -4.39 17.64
C ILE A 83 -7.11 -3.32 16.78
N SER A 84 -7.23 -2.05 17.15
CA SER A 84 -6.58 -0.96 16.41
C SER A 84 -5.06 -1.10 16.37
N SER A 85 -4.43 -1.45 17.49
CA SER A 85 -2.98 -1.64 17.58
C SER A 85 -2.51 -2.78 16.67
N HIS A 86 -3.25 -3.91 16.65
CA HIS A 86 -2.91 -5.03 15.77
C HIS A 86 -3.04 -4.64 14.28
N ILE A 87 -4.10 -3.91 13.91
CA ILE A 87 -4.26 -3.38 12.55
C ILE A 87 -3.10 -2.45 12.17
N GLN A 88 -2.61 -1.62 13.09
CA GLN A 88 -1.46 -0.74 12.83
C GLN A 88 -0.18 -1.54 12.56
N VAL A 89 0.06 -2.62 13.31
CA VAL A 89 1.18 -3.53 13.05
C VAL A 89 1.06 -4.15 11.66
N LEU A 90 -0.13 -4.63 11.28
CA LEU A 90 -0.37 -5.19 9.95
C LEU A 90 -0.20 -4.15 8.84
N LYS A 91 -0.68 -2.92 9.03
CA LYS A 91 -0.42 -1.82 8.08
C LYS A 91 1.08 -1.61 7.87
N ASN A 92 1.86 -1.55 8.95
CA ASN A 92 3.30 -1.37 8.82
C ASN A 92 3.98 -2.58 8.16
N PHE A 93 3.47 -3.79 8.38
CA PHE A 93 3.97 -5.00 7.72
C PHE A 93 3.72 -4.96 6.20
N PHE A 94 2.53 -4.55 5.77
CA PHE A 94 2.14 -4.50 4.36
C PHE A 94 2.44 -3.18 3.65
N LYS A 95 3.06 -2.20 4.30
CA LYS A 95 3.19 -0.81 3.80
C LYS A 95 3.75 -0.66 2.38
N TYR A 96 4.54 -1.62 1.92
CA TYR A 96 5.17 -1.62 0.59
C TYR A 96 4.61 -2.67 -0.36
N HIS A 97 3.55 -3.37 0.07
CA HIS A 97 2.85 -4.34 -0.73
C HIS A 97 2.11 -3.64 -1.88
N ARG A 98 2.15 -4.24 -3.08
CA ARG A 98 1.55 -3.68 -4.31
C ARG A 98 0.05 -3.41 -4.21
N TYR A 99 -0.65 -4.15 -3.36
CA TYR A 99 -2.09 -4.05 -3.11
C TYR A 99 -2.40 -3.49 -1.71
N PHE A 100 -1.53 -2.67 -1.13
CA PHE A 100 -1.76 -2.10 0.19
C PHE A 100 -3.11 -1.35 0.28
N HIS A 101 -3.46 -0.58 -0.74
CA HIS A 101 -4.72 0.19 -0.81
C HIS A 101 -5.96 -0.71 -0.78
N PHE A 102 -5.86 -1.96 -1.23
CA PHE A 102 -6.97 -2.92 -1.19
C PHE A 102 -7.28 -3.36 0.26
N PHE A 103 -6.24 -3.64 1.05
CA PHE A 103 -6.40 -4.07 2.45
C PHE A 103 -6.63 -2.89 3.42
N PHE A 104 -6.03 -1.74 3.09
CA PHE A 104 -5.99 -0.56 3.95
C PHE A 104 -6.22 0.71 3.13
N PRO A 105 -7.45 0.94 2.63
CA PRO A 105 -7.74 2.10 1.81
C PRO A 105 -7.37 3.39 2.53
N ALA A 106 -6.80 4.31 1.74
CA ALA A 106 -6.38 5.61 2.20
C ALA A 106 -7.57 6.37 2.80
N ARG A 107 -7.28 7.20 3.80
CA ARG A 107 -8.22 8.22 4.28
C ARG A 107 -7.68 9.56 3.81
N ASP A 108 -8.47 10.29 3.05
CA ASP A 108 -8.21 11.72 2.86
C ASP A 108 -8.13 12.40 4.23
N LYS A 109 -6.96 12.98 4.53
CA LYS A 109 -6.69 13.66 5.81
C LYS A 109 -7.12 15.13 5.81
N GLU A 110 -7.38 15.74 4.65
CA GLU A 110 -7.64 17.19 4.57
C GLU A 110 -9.00 17.59 4.02
N SER A 111 -9.64 16.79 3.16
CA SER A 111 -10.99 17.09 2.73
C SER A 111 -11.97 16.20 3.47
N GLY A 112 -12.95 16.80 4.16
CA GLY A 112 -14.19 16.09 4.53
C GLY A 112 -14.99 15.54 3.33
N LYS A 113 -14.41 15.50 2.13
CA LYS A 113 -14.92 14.88 0.91
C LYS A 113 -14.22 13.56 0.65
N LYS A 114 -15.02 12.64 0.12
CA LYS A 114 -14.67 11.24 -0.19
C LYS A 114 -13.56 11.20 -1.24
N THR A 115 -12.50 10.46 -0.96
CA THR A 115 -11.51 10.06 -1.96
C THR A 115 -12.24 9.27 -3.05
N PRO A 116 -12.01 9.54 -4.34
CA PRO A 116 -12.83 8.93 -5.38
C PRO A 116 -12.58 7.43 -5.64
N GLY A 117 -11.47 6.84 -5.18
CA GLY A 117 -11.30 5.38 -5.13
C GLY A 117 -11.93 4.77 -3.87
N ALA A 118 -11.98 5.52 -2.75
CA ALA A 118 -12.82 5.15 -1.61
C ALA A 118 -14.31 5.18 -1.95
N ALA A 119 -14.73 6.00 -2.92
CA ALA A 119 -16.12 6.08 -3.40
C ALA A 119 -16.54 4.88 -4.25
N GLU A 120 -15.62 4.21 -4.97
CA GLU A 120 -15.91 2.99 -5.75
C GLU A 120 -15.77 1.70 -4.92
N ILE A 121 -14.86 1.67 -3.94
CA ILE A 121 -14.95 0.66 -2.87
C ILE A 121 -16.31 0.82 -2.15
N GLU A 122 -16.82 2.05 -2.02
CA GLU A 122 -18.18 2.31 -1.53
C GLU A 122 -19.29 1.90 -2.52
N THR A 123 -19.06 1.77 -3.84
CA THR A 123 -20.09 1.28 -4.79
C THR A 123 -20.17 -0.25 -4.81
N VAL A 124 -19.06 -0.96 -4.58
CA VAL A 124 -19.09 -2.41 -4.33
C VAL A 124 -19.57 -2.69 -2.90
N GLU A 125 -19.24 -1.84 -1.92
CA GLU A 125 -19.72 -1.88 -0.53
C GLU A 125 -20.97 -1.01 -0.24
N THR A 126 -21.74 -0.60 -1.27
CA THR A 126 -23.18 -0.30 -1.07
C THR A 126 -23.99 -1.58 -0.88
N ILE A 127 -23.33 -2.68 -0.52
CA ILE A 127 -23.94 -3.74 0.28
C ILE A 127 -24.57 -3.03 1.48
N SER A 128 -25.90 -2.96 1.48
CA SER A 128 -26.68 -2.58 2.65
C SER A 128 -26.08 -3.31 3.85
N LEU A 129 -25.42 -2.58 4.76
CA LEU A 129 -24.79 -3.17 5.94
C LEU A 129 -25.79 -4.03 6.73
N LYS A 130 -27.09 -3.69 6.63
CA LYS A 130 -28.21 -4.44 7.20
C LYS A 130 -28.33 -5.87 6.66
N ASN A 131 -28.03 -6.08 5.38
CA ASN A 131 -28.19 -7.37 4.70
C ASN A 131 -26.86 -8.11 4.51
N ASN A 132 -25.75 -7.57 5.04
CA ASN A 132 -24.47 -8.24 4.94
C ASN A 132 -24.50 -9.53 5.80
N PRO A 133 -24.30 -10.72 5.23
CA PRO A 133 -24.47 -12.00 5.93
C PRO A 133 -23.49 -12.17 7.10
N VAL A 134 -22.30 -11.59 7.01
CA VAL A 134 -21.30 -11.60 8.09
C VAL A 134 -21.80 -10.76 9.26
N LEU A 135 -22.29 -9.54 8.99
CA LEU A 135 -22.79 -8.64 10.04
C LEU A 135 -24.08 -9.16 10.69
N VAL A 136 -24.98 -9.76 9.91
CA VAL A 136 -26.19 -10.42 10.42
C VAL A 136 -25.83 -11.57 11.36
N ALA A 137 -24.93 -12.47 10.96
CA ALA A 137 -24.48 -13.56 11.82
C ALA A 137 -23.86 -13.05 13.13
N LEU A 138 -23.01 -12.02 13.05
CA LEU A 138 -22.43 -11.38 14.25
C LEU A 138 -23.51 -10.78 15.15
N SER A 139 -24.55 -10.14 14.59
CA SER A 139 -25.65 -9.56 15.37
C SER A 139 -26.39 -10.60 16.20
N GLU A 140 -26.56 -11.80 15.65
CA GLU A 140 -27.19 -12.96 16.28
C GLU A 140 -26.24 -13.75 17.19
N GLY A 141 -24.96 -13.37 17.27
CA GLY A 141 -23.97 -14.07 18.09
C GLY A 141 -23.49 -15.39 17.50
N ARG A 142 -23.70 -15.59 16.20
CA ARG A 142 -23.26 -16.78 15.46
C ARG A 142 -21.99 -16.47 14.68
N PHE A 143 -21.21 -17.51 14.39
CA PHE A 143 -20.06 -17.37 13.51
C PHE A 143 -20.52 -17.34 12.06
N PRO A 144 -20.01 -16.40 11.25
CA PRO A 144 -20.35 -16.33 9.83
C PRO A 144 -19.98 -17.62 9.09
N GLU A 145 -20.86 -18.09 8.19
CA GLU A 145 -20.58 -19.23 7.31
C GLU A 145 -19.77 -18.83 6.07
N VAL A 146 -19.87 -17.56 5.66
CA VAL A 146 -19.11 -16.98 4.55
C VAL A 146 -17.61 -17.08 4.82
N ARG A 147 -16.85 -17.39 3.77
CA ARG A 147 -15.38 -17.47 3.79
C ARG A 147 -14.79 -16.51 2.77
N PRO A 148 -13.60 -15.94 3.03
CA PRO A 148 -12.86 -15.21 2.01
C PRO A 148 -12.55 -16.12 0.81
N ASN A 149 -12.38 -15.51 -0.36
CA ASN A 149 -11.80 -16.20 -1.50
C ASN A 149 -10.28 -16.35 -1.29
N TYR A 150 -9.87 -17.41 -0.58
CA TYR A 150 -8.46 -17.59 -0.20
C TYR A 150 -7.53 -17.68 -1.39
N ASP A 151 -7.95 -18.33 -2.49
CA ASP A 151 -7.11 -18.47 -3.69
C ASP A 151 -6.84 -17.11 -4.33
N TYR A 152 -7.86 -16.26 -4.42
CA TYR A 152 -7.71 -14.89 -4.89
C TYR A 152 -6.75 -14.08 -4.01
N PHE A 153 -6.94 -14.14 -2.68
CA PHE A 153 -6.09 -13.38 -1.75
C PHE A 153 -4.66 -13.92 -1.68
N ALA A 154 -4.47 -15.23 -1.79
CA ALA A 154 -3.16 -15.84 -1.89
C ALA A 154 -2.44 -15.35 -3.14
N GLY A 155 -3.12 -15.33 -4.29
CA GLY A 155 -2.58 -14.78 -5.53
C GLY A 155 -2.19 -13.31 -5.41
N LEU A 156 -3.02 -12.48 -4.75
CA LEU A 156 -2.71 -11.08 -4.48
C LEU A 156 -1.49 -10.89 -3.57
N LEU A 157 -1.37 -11.68 -2.51
CA LEU A 157 -0.25 -11.62 -1.57
C LEU A 157 1.05 -12.13 -2.20
N ASP A 158 0.94 -13.13 -3.08
CA ASP A 158 2.08 -13.67 -3.82
C ASP A 158 2.63 -12.64 -4.82
N GLN A 159 1.87 -11.62 -5.21
CA GLN A 159 2.40 -10.54 -6.08
C GLN A 159 3.57 -9.77 -5.46
N ASP A 160 3.84 -9.87 -4.15
CA ASP A 160 5.08 -9.32 -3.59
C ASP A 160 6.33 -10.05 -4.12
N CYS A 161 6.21 -11.34 -4.48
CA CYS A 161 7.30 -12.10 -5.11
C CYS A 161 7.65 -11.57 -6.51
N MET A 162 6.70 -10.89 -7.16
CA MET A 162 6.90 -10.23 -8.46
C MET A 162 7.68 -8.92 -8.35
N VAL A 163 7.91 -8.40 -7.13
CA VAL A 163 8.72 -7.20 -6.90
C VAL A 163 10.20 -7.57 -6.93
N THR A 164 10.80 -7.49 -8.12
CA THR A 164 12.21 -7.88 -8.35
C THR A 164 13.22 -6.86 -7.82
N VAL A 165 12.86 -5.58 -7.73
CA VAL A 165 13.75 -4.50 -7.29
C VAL A 165 12.98 -3.50 -6.42
N ARG A 166 13.62 -3.06 -5.32
CA ARG A 166 13.15 -1.95 -4.47
C ARG A 166 14.24 -0.87 -4.44
N PRO A 167 14.26 0.06 -5.41
CA PRO A 167 15.34 1.04 -5.52
C PRO A 167 15.33 1.96 -4.28
N LYS A 168 16.52 2.21 -3.73
CA LYS A 168 16.71 3.09 -2.56
C LYS A 168 17.25 4.47 -2.92
N THR A 169 17.90 4.56 -4.08
CA THR A 169 18.57 5.76 -4.57
C THR A 169 18.43 5.79 -6.08
N CYS A 170 18.17 6.97 -6.64
CA CYS A 170 18.35 7.21 -8.05
C CYS A 170 19.39 8.31 -8.26
N SER A 171 20.17 8.14 -9.33
CA SER A 171 21.07 9.17 -9.84
C SER A 171 20.53 9.61 -11.20
N MET A 172 20.20 10.88 -11.33
CA MET A 172 19.78 11.51 -12.59
C MET A 172 20.93 12.36 -13.10
N CYS A 173 21.44 12.02 -14.28
CA CYS A 173 22.53 12.73 -14.93
C CYS A 173 21.99 13.50 -16.13
N VAL A 174 22.24 14.81 -16.18
CA VAL A 174 21.93 15.64 -17.34
C VAL A 174 23.21 15.86 -18.12
N VAL A 175 23.27 15.30 -19.33
CA VAL A 175 24.40 15.42 -20.25
C VAL A 175 23.96 16.12 -21.53
N SER A 176 24.88 16.84 -22.16
CA SER A 176 24.66 17.36 -23.51
C SER A 176 25.83 17.00 -24.43
N ARG A 177 25.47 16.59 -25.65
CA ARG A 177 26.41 16.31 -26.75
C ARG A 177 26.73 17.56 -27.57
N GLU A 178 25.92 18.59 -27.45
CA GLU A 178 26.08 19.86 -28.17
C GLU A 178 27.04 20.82 -27.45
N ILE A 179 27.56 20.41 -26.30
CA ILE A 179 28.51 21.20 -25.52
C ILE A 179 29.91 20.64 -25.78
N SER A 180 30.87 21.54 -25.97
CA SER A 180 32.28 21.22 -26.17
C SER A 180 33.14 21.87 -25.09
N ILE A 181 34.28 21.25 -24.77
CA ILE A 181 35.28 21.82 -23.86
C ILE A 181 36.55 22.08 -24.68
N GLY A 182 36.94 23.35 -24.75
CA GLY A 182 38.20 23.76 -25.35
C GLY A 182 39.40 23.50 -24.43
N HIS A 183 40.60 23.85 -24.91
CA HIS A 183 41.84 23.75 -24.12
C HIS A 183 41.84 24.59 -22.83
N ASP A 184 40.99 25.61 -22.77
CA ASP A 184 40.79 26.49 -21.60
C ASP A 184 39.88 25.88 -20.53
N LYS A 185 39.39 24.64 -20.73
CA LYS A 185 38.43 23.96 -19.85
C LYS A 185 37.09 24.68 -19.69
N ILE A 186 36.77 25.67 -20.54
CA ILE A 186 35.51 26.41 -20.49
C ILE A 186 34.49 25.69 -21.38
N PRO A 187 33.38 25.17 -20.81
CA PRO A 187 32.32 24.54 -21.59
C PRO A 187 31.62 25.58 -22.45
N ARG A 188 31.37 25.25 -23.73
CA ARG A 188 30.70 26.13 -24.69
C ARG A 188 29.53 25.43 -25.36
N THR A 189 28.47 26.17 -25.68
CA THR A 189 27.34 25.69 -26.48
C THR A 189 27.77 25.44 -27.94
N ALA A 190 26.89 24.84 -28.74
CA ALA A 190 27.12 24.64 -30.17
C ALA A 190 27.46 25.95 -30.92
N ASP A 191 26.90 27.08 -30.47
CA ASP A 191 27.16 28.41 -31.01
C ASP A 191 28.50 29.03 -30.55
N GLY A 192 29.32 28.29 -29.80
CA GLY A 192 30.61 28.74 -29.29
C GLY A 192 30.56 29.68 -28.09
N LYS A 193 29.37 29.93 -27.52
CA LYS A 193 29.21 30.80 -26.34
C LYS A 193 29.56 30.06 -25.04
N PRO A 194 30.24 30.71 -24.07
CA PRO A 194 30.50 30.11 -22.77
C PRO A 194 29.21 29.71 -22.05
N LEU A 195 29.23 28.56 -21.38
CA LEU A 195 28.11 28.12 -20.55
C LEU A 195 28.04 28.97 -19.28
N ALA A 196 26.84 29.46 -18.95
CA ALA A 196 26.60 30.21 -17.72
C ALA A 196 26.65 29.27 -16.51
N LEU A 197 27.77 29.27 -15.77
CA LEU A 197 28.03 28.39 -14.62
C LEU A 197 26.97 28.50 -13.51
N GLU A 198 26.33 29.65 -13.36
CA GLU A 198 25.20 29.88 -12.43
C GLU A 198 24.00 28.96 -12.68
N ASN A 199 23.77 28.55 -13.93
CA ASN A 199 22.73 27.60 -14.29
C ASN A 199 23.17 26.14 -14.14
N TYR A 200 24.48 25.93 -13.90
CA TYR A 200 25.12 24.62 -13.82
C TYR A 200 26.14 24.54 -12.66
N PRO A 201 25.71 24.74 -11.39
CA PRO A 201 26.60 24.80 -10.23
C PRO A 201 27.47 23.55 -10.01
N HIS A 202 27.03 22.38 -10.46
CA HIS A 202 27.78 21.12 -10.32
C HIS A 202 28.79 20.87 -11.46
N LEU A 203 28.78 21.69 -12.51
CA LEU A 203 29.62 21.52 -13.69
C LEU A 203 31.11 21.59 -13.36
N ALA A 204 31.52 22.53 -12.52
CA ALA A 204 32.92 22.68 -12.12
C ALA A 204 33.46 21.41 -11.44
N GLN A 205 32.72 20.88 -10.45
CA GLN A 205 33.06 19.62 -9.76
C GLN A 205 33.10 18.43 -10.74
N ASN A 206 32.21 18.41 -11.73
CA ASN A 206 32.16 17.35 -12.73
C ASN A 206 33.34 17.36 -13.71
N LEU A 207 33.93 18.54 -13.96
CA LEU A 207 35.11 18.72 -14.82
C LEU A 207 36.41 18.36 -14.10
N GLU A 208 36.48 18.58 -12.79
CA GLU A 208 37.68 18.34 -11.97
C GLU A 208 38.01 16.84 -11.78
N GLY A 209 37.02 15.96 -11.99
CA GLY A 209 37.27 14.53 -12.15
C GLY A 209 37.64 13.81 -10.86
N ASP A 210 36.65 13.51 -10.04
CA ASP A 210 36.64 12.26 -9.29
C ASP A 210 36.71 11.11 -10.32
N GLY A 211 37.64 10.16 -10.15
CA GLY A 211 37.93 9.08 -11.11
C GLY A 211 36.78 8.13 -11.50
N SER A 212 35.54 8.39 -11.08
CA SER A 212 34.32 7.62 -11.40
C SER A 212 33.77 7.79 -12.82
N ARG A 213 34.61 8.15 -13.81
CA ARG A 213 34.21 8.27 -15.23
C ARG A 213 33.62 6.98 -15.82
N ALA A 214 33.90 5.81 -15.23
CA ALA A 214 33.45 4.51 -15.73
C ALA A 214 31.92 4.30 -15.71
N ARG A 215 31.14 5.13 -15.00
CA ARG A 215 29.66 5.04 -14.96
C ARG A 215 28.94 6.17 -15.68
N ARG A 216 29.65 7.12 -16.29
CA ARG A 216 29.04 8.32 -16.86
C ARG A 216 28.65 8.08 -18.33
N PRO A 217 27.45 8.54 -18.76
CA PRO A 217 27.08 8.55 -20.17
C PRO A 217 28.06 9.39 -21.00
N GLU A 218 28.20 9.08 -22.30
CA GLU A 218 29.02 9.87 -23.22
C GLU A 218 28.52 11.32 -23.35
N GLY A 219 29.43 12.29 -23.21
CA GLY A 219 29.14 13.73 -23.31
C GLY A 219 29.66 14.53 -22.10
N ILE A 220 29.27 15.80 -22.01
CA ILE A 220 29.61 16.65 -20.85
C ILE A 220 28.49 16.56 -19.82
N LEU A 221 28.86 16.22 -18.58
CA LEU A 221 27.93 16.18 -17.46
C LEU A 221 27.68 17.58 -16.89
N LEU A 222 26.44 18.04 -17.05
CA LEU A 222 26.00 19.37 -16.63
C LEU A 222 25.49 19.36 -15.19
N HIS A 223 24.72 18.33 -14.83
CA HIS A 223 24.17 18.14 -13.50
C HIS A 223 24.13 16.67 -13.11
N GLU A 224 24.38 16.41 -11.83
CA GLU A 224 24.17 15.11 -11.20
C GLU A 224 23.27 15.31 -9.99
N TYR A 225 22.06 14.74 -10.06
CA TYR A 225 21.13 14.71 -8.93
C TYR A 225 21.14 13.31 -8.34
N THR A 226 21.71 13.15 -7.15
CA THR A 226 21.54 11.92 -6.37
C THR A 226 20.46 12.16 -5.33
N ARG A 227 19.40 11.37 -5.39
CA ARG A 227 18.27 11.50 -4.48
C ARG A 227 17.97 10.18 -3.80
N VAL A 228 17.57 10.29 -2.53
CA VAL A 228 17.06 9.15 -1.76
C VAL A 228 15.64 8.91 -2.21
N ILE A 229 15.37 7.67 -2.61
CA ILE A 229 14.05 7.24 -2.99
C ILE A 229 13.34 6.68 -1.75
N GLY A 230 12.17 7.23 -1.46
CA GLY A 230 11.20 6.66 -0.54
C GLY A 230 10.19 5.81 -1.29
N GLN A 231 9.93 4.60 -0.82
CA GLN A 231 8.75 3.87 -1.26
C GLN A 231 7.55 4.35 -0.44
N LYS A 232 6.42 4.62 -1.11
CA LYS A 232 5.15 4.92 -0.46
C LYS A 232 4.19 3.75 -0.55
N GLU A 233 3.13 3.83 0.26
CA GLU A 233 1.97 2.96 0.17
C GLU A 233 1.46 2.96 -1.28
N SER A 234 1.14 1.78 -1.82
CA SER A 234 0.61 1.66 -3.18
C SER A 234 -0.70 2.43 -3.32
N ASP A 235 -0.98 2.91 -4.53
CA ASP A 235 -2.25 3.53 -4.87
C ASP A 235 -2.73 3.07 -6.27
N THR A 236 -3.93 3.48 -6.65
CA THR A 236 -4.48 3.24 -7.98
C THR A 236 -3.93 4.25 -9.00
N ALA A 237 -3.82 3.85 -10.27
CA ALA A 237 -3.39 4.75 -11.33
C ALA A 237 -4.30 6.00 -11.43
N LYS A 238 -5.61 5.82 -11.24
CA LYS A 238 -6.61 6.89 -11.16
C LYS A 238 -6.28 7.95 -10.11
N GLU A 239 -5.95 7.53 -8.89
CA GLU A 239 -5.65 8.47 -7.78
C GLU A 239 -4.31 9.18 -8.00
N LEU A 240 -3.30 8.47 -8.52
CA LEU A 240 -2.01 9.07 -8.87
C LEU A 240 -2.14 10.15 -9.95
N VAL A 241 -2.85 9.85 -11.05
CA VAL A 241 -3.05 10.81 -12.16
C VAL A 241 -3.75 12.06 -11.66
N ARG A 242 -4.81 11.93 -10.85
CA ARG A 242 -5.52 13.08 -10.25
C ARG A 242 -4.65 13.93 -9.34
N SER A 243 -3.77 13.29 -8.57
CA SER A 243 -2.80 14.01 -7.74
C SER A 243 -1.86 14.85 -8.62
N TRP A 244 -1.38 14.28 -9.73
CA TRP A 244 -0.48 14.96 -10.66
C TRP A 244 -1.15 16.06 -11.48
N GLU A 245 -2.42 15.89 -11.86
CA GLU A 245 -3.21 16.96 -12.51
C GLU A 245 -3.24 18.23 -11.65
N LYS A 246 -3.28 18.06 -10.32
CA LYS A 246 -3.29 19.17 -9.37
C LYS A 246 -1.88 19.73 -9.10
N THR A 247 -0.88 18.86 -8.95
CA THR A 247 0.45 19.23 -8.44
C THR A 247 1.47 19.51 -9.54
N ALA A 248 1.31 18.90 -10.71
CA ALA A 248 2.23 19.00 -11.84
C ALA A 248 1.50 18.86 -13.20
N PRO A 249 0.56 19.76 -13.53
CA PRO A 249 -0.29 19.65 -14.74
C PRO A 249 0.52 19.59 -16.04
N ALA A 250 1.64 20.33 -16.12
CA ALA A 250 2.52 20.32 -17.29
C ALA A 250 3.18 18.96 -17.57
N ILE A 251 3.31 18.10 -16.55
CA ILE A 251 3.82 16.72 -16.70
C ILE A 251 2.72 15.82 -17.26
N VAL A 252 1.49 15.96 -16.75
CA VAL A 252 0.33 15.17 -17.19
C VAL A 252 0.05 15.38 -18.67
N GLU A 253 0.11 16.62 -19.16
CA GLU A 253 -0.11 16.95 -20.57
C GLU A 253 0.90 16.31 -21.52
N LYS A 254 2.13 16.05 -21.04
CA LYS A 254 3.25 15.57 -21.86
C LYS A 254 3.47 14.07 -21.79
N LEU A 255 2.90 13.38 -20.81
CA LEU A 255 3.06 11.94 -20.62
C LEU A 255 1.83 11.19 -21.12
N ASN A 256 2.05 10.07 -21.81
CA ASN A 256 1.00 9.09 -22.11
C ASN A 256 0.67 8.30 -20.84
N LEU A 257 -0.07 8.93 -19.92
CA LEU A 257 -0.49 8.30 -18.68
C LEU A 257 -1.63 7.31 -18.94
N PRO A 258 -1.77 6.25 -18.12
CA PRO A 258 -2.91 5.35 -18.19
C PRO A 258 -4.20 6.15 -18.02
N GLU A 259 -5.24 5.84 -18.80
CA GLU A 259 -6.50 6.57 -18.66
C GLU A 259 -7.08 6.41 -17.24
N PRO A 260 -7.75 7.45 -16.70
CA PRO A 260 -8.19 7.49 -15.30
C PRO A 260 -9.13 6.35 -14.86
N GLN A 261 -9.69 5.58 -15.79
CA GLN A 261 -10.49 4.38 -15.51
C GLN A 261 -9.65 3.13 -15.20
N HIS A 262 -8.33 3.17 -15.32
CA HIS A 262 -7.48 2.02 -14.99
C HIS A 262 -7.31 1.86 -13.47
N GLU A 263 -7.90 0.81 -12.91
CA GLU A 263 -7.73 0.38 -11.50
C GLU A 263 -6.41 -0.38 -11.27
N ALA A 264 -5.47 -0.33 -12.23
CA ALA A 264 -4.21 -1.05 -12.11
C ALA A 264 -3.44 -0.58 -10.87
N PRO A 265 -2.99 -1.50 -10.01
CA PRO A 265 -2.26 -1.18 -8.79
C PRO A 265 -0.85 -0.69 -9.15
N LEU A 266 -0.49 0.49 -8.63
CA LEU A 266 0.82 1.09 -8.85
C LEU A 266 1.66 1.03 -7.57
N THR A 267 2.94 0.68 -7.74
CA THR A 267 3.95 0.92 -6.71
C THR A 267 4.43 2.36 -6.86
N ILE A 268 4.20 3.17 -5.84
CA ILE A 268 4.59 4.58 -5.85
C ILE A 268 5.99 4.72 -5.26
N ILE A 269 6.83 5.40 -6.03
CA ILE A 269 8.20 5.72 -5.69
C ILE A 269 8.29 7.24 -5.63
N GLU A 270 8.67 7.78 -4.48
CA GLU A 270 8.89 9.21 -4.31
C GLU A 270 10.35 9.54 -4.14
N ILE A 271 10.73 10.67 -4.71
CA ILE A 271 12.06 11.26 -4.57
C ILE A 271 11.98 12.17 -3.35
N ASN A 272 12.73 11.84 -2.30
CA ASN A 272 12.84 12.73 -1.14
C ASN A 272 13.97 13.74 -1.39
N ASP A 273 13.73 14.99 -0.99
CA ASP A 273 14.74 16.05 -1.01
C ASP A 273 15.77 15.91 0.10
#